data_AF-A0A8T5RWU5-F1
#
_entry.id   AF-A0A8T5RWU5-F1
#
_cell.length_a   1.000
_cell.length_b   1.000
_cell.length_c   1.000
_cell.angle_alpha   90.00
_cell.angle_beta   90.00
_cell.angle_gamma   90.00
#
_symmetry.space_group_name_H-M   'P 1'
#
loop_
_entity.id
_entity.type
_entity.pdbx_description
1 polymer ?
#
loop_
_entity_poly.entity_id
_entity_poly.type
_entity_poly.pdbx_seq_one_letter_code
_entity_poly.pdbx_strand_id
1 'polypeptide(L)'
;MEIINNAFEKAKNSENIEEINDFLIRLGENPKEDYLILLDYFINETEKEKFEKIKLNITFVLGEIGRLTPISIKYLQKLIDIYYTSDMWIRHEIVLAIDKISKKTALDKKIITLLGNALNDNYLPVKISALQTIKNIEILPDSILIHFFRVINSKESEVLDLCRKILERVPLDKIFTLLNTSENYKVLKSRAIRTLLLINFRSILNLEAFREKVFDSGWENSYKEKFLKEIETLQRILLKTM
;
A
#
# COMPACT_ATOMS: atom_id res chain seq x y z
N MET A 1 6.33 31.69 -17.43
CA MET A 1 6.57 30.46 -18.22
C MET A 1 7.99 30.47 -18.78
N GLU A 2 8.44 31.60 -19.34
CA GLU A 2 9.80 31.81 -19.86
C GLU A 2 10.94 31.44 -18.89
N ILE A 3 10.88 31.87 -17.62
CA ILE A 3 11.90 31.52 -16.60
C ILE A 3 12.03 30.00 -16.39
N ILE A 4 10.89 29.28 -16.39
CA ILE A 4 10.88 27.82 -16.23
C ILE A 4 11.41 27.13 -17.48
N ASN A 5 11.08 27.63 -18.67
CA ASN A 5 11.60 27.08 -19.92
C ASN A 5 13.12 27.25 -20.01
N ASN A 6 13.65 28.40 -19.59
CA ASN A 6 15.11 28.61 -19.54
C ASN A 6 15.78 27.67 -18.53
N ALA A 7 15.16 27.48 -17.35
CA ALA A 7 15.67 26.53 -16.36
C ALA A 7 15.59 25.08 -16.85
N PHE A 8 14.54 24.73 -17.60
CA PHE A 8 14.38 23.44 -18.24
C PHE A 8 15.47 23.20 -19.28
N GLU A 9 15.70 24.14 -20.22
CA GLU A 9 16.75 23.99 -21.23
C GLU A 9 18.15 23.91 -20.60
N LYS A 10 18.38 24.62 -19.49
CA LYS A 10 19.63 24.45 -18.73
C LYS A 10 19.76 23.03 -18.17
N ALA A 11 18.74 22.54 -17.47
CA ALA A 11 18.76 21.20 -16.87
C ALA A 11 18.85 20.09 -17.92
N LYS A 12 18.07 20.20 -18.99
CA LYS A 12 18.01 19.29 -20.14
C LYS A 12 19.38 19.02 -20.77
N ASN A 13 20.18 20.07 -20.89
CA ASN A 13 21.52 20.03 -21.51
C ASN A 13 22.65 19.89 -20.47
N SER A 14 22.33 19.70 -19.19
CA SER A 14 23.33 19.62 -18.13
C SER A 14 23.89 18.20 -18.00
N GLU A 15 25.21 18.11 -17.86
CA GLU A 15 25.90 16.89 -17.41
C GLU A 15 25.95 16.80 -15.87
N ASN A 16 25.64 17.89 -15.16
CA ASN A 16 25.61 17.91 -13.72
C ASN A 16 24.24 17.43 -13.20
N ILE A 17 24.23 16.24 -12.61
CA ILE A 17 23.04 15.61 -12.01
C ILE A 17 22.39 16.50 -10.94
N GLU A 18 23.18 17.26 -10.18
CA GLU A 18 22.65 18.16 -9.15
C GLU A 18 21.81 19.27 -9.78
N GLU A 19 22.23 19.84 -10.91
CA GLU A 19 21.44 20.87 -11.59
C GLU A 19 20.11 20.33 -12.12
N ILE A 20 20.08 19.09 -12.59
CA ILE A 20 18.84 18.41 -13.00
C ILE A 20 17.95 18.19 -11.79
N ASN A 21 18.51 17.69 -10.69
CA ASN A 21 17.76 17.43 -9.46
C ASN A 21 17.21 18.73 -8.84
N ASP A 22 17.98 19.80 -8.80
CA ASP A 22 17.52 21.12 -8.32
C ASP A 22 16.39 21.66 -9.19
N PHE A 23 16.44 21.42 -10.50
CA PHE A 23 15.33 21.76 -11.38
C PHE A 23 14.07 20.93 -11.05
N LEU A 24 14.20 19.61 -10.93
CA LEU A 24 13.07 18.73 -10.60
C LEU A 24 12.47 19.07 -9.23
N ILE A 25 13.29 19.29 -8.20
CA ILE A 25 12.83 19.69 -6.86
C ILE A 25 12.00 20.97 -6.94
N ARG A 26 12.48 21.99 -7.68
CA ARG A 26 11.73 23.23 -7.88
C ARG A 26 10.37 23.02 -8.54
N LEU A 27 10.26 22.07 -9.49
CA LEU A 27 8.97 21.70 -10.07
C LEU A 27 8.04 21.08 -9.02
N GLY A 28 8.56 20.22 -8.15
CA GLY A 28 7.77 19.55 -7.11
C GLY A 28 7.36 20.46 -5.96
N GLU A 29 8.18 21.46 -5.60
CA GLU A 29 7.83 22.49 -4.60
C GLU A 29 6.72 23.42 -5.09
N ASN A 30 6.64 23.66 -6.41
CA ASN A 30 5.63 24.52 -7.03
C ASN A 30 4.93 23.82 -8.20
N PRO A 31 4.20 22.72 -7.96
CA PRO A 31 3.72 21.83 -9.01
C PRO A 31 2.65 22.49 -9.87
N LYS A 32 2.73 22.22 -11.19
CA LYS A 32 1.75 22.62 -12.20
C LYS A 32 1.52 21.48 -13.18
N GLU A 33 0.29 21.35 -13.67
CA GLU A 33 -0.09 20.31 -14.64
C GLU A 33 0.80 20.34 -15.90
N ASP A 34 1.04 21.52 -16.46
CA ASP A 34 1.85 21.70 -17.66
C ASP A 34 3.30 21.18 -17.53
N TYR A 35 3.80 21.01 -16.30
CA TYR A 35 5.14 20.48 -16.05
C TYR A 35 5.27 18.99 -16.39
N LEU A 36 4.15 18.26 -16.59
CA LEU A 36 4.16 16.89 -17.10
C LEU A 36 4.87 16.78 -18.46
N ILE A 37 4.75 17.81 -19.31
CA ILE A 37 5.42 17.86 -20.63
C ILE A 37 6.94 17.94 -20.44
N LEU A 38 7.41 18.66 -19.43
CA LEU A 38 8.84 18.76 -19.12
C LEU A 38 9.36 17.44 -18.52
N LEU A 39 8.56 16.79 -17.67
CA LEU A 39 8.88 15.48 -17.11
C LEU A 39 8.95 14.38 -18.19
N ASP A 40 8.13 14.45 -19.24
CA ASP A 40 8.17 13.49 -20.34
C ASP A 40 9.57 13.41 -20.97
N TYR A 41 10.29 14.53 -21.09
CA TYR A 41 11.68 14.51 -21.54
C TYR A 41 12.56 13.69 -20.59
N PHE A 42 12.52 13.99 -19.29
CA PHE A 42 13.37 13.28 -18.32
C PHE A 42 13.03 11.79 -18.19
N ILE A 43 11.77 11.42 -18.44
CA ILE A 43 11.29 10.04 -18.34
C ILE A 43 11.67 9.19 -19.56
N ASN A 44 11.66 9.79 -20.76
CA ASN A 44 11.76 9.07 -22.02
C ASN A 44 13.10 9.27 -22.74
N GLU A 45 13.68 10.47 -22.64
CA GLU A 45 14.85 10.87 -23.44
C GLU A 45 16.15 10.86 -22.63
N THR A 46 16.08 10.80 -21.29
CA THR A 46 17.29 10.75 -20.45
C THR A 46 17.93 9.38 -20.48
N GLU A 47 19.25 9.35 -20.72
CA GLU A 47 20.05 8.13 -20.69
C GLU A 47 19.88 7.37 -19.38
N LYS A 48 19.89 6.02 -19.46
CA LYS A 48 19.58 5.14 -18.33
C LYS A 48 20.40 5.46 -17.08
N GLU A 49 21.70 5.68 -17.20
CA GLU A 49 22.56 5.97 -16.04
C GLU A 49 22.18 7.29 -15.35
N LYS A 50 21.89 8.34 -16.12
CA LYS A 50 21.42 9.62 -15.59
C LYS A 50 20.03 9.49 -14.98
N PHE A 51 19.12 8.77 -15.65
CA PHE A 51 17.77 8.50 -15.16
C PHE A 51 17.78 7.86 -13.77
N GLU A 52 18.65 6.87 -13.56
CA GLU A 52 18.80 6.20 -12.26
C GLU A 52 19.18 7.16 -11.13
N LYS A 53 19.89 8.26 -11.42
CA LYS A 53 20.31 9.27 -10.44
C LYS A 53 19.26 10.36 -10.17
N ILE A 54 18.23 10.48 -11.02
CA ILE A 54 17.20 11.53 -10.91
C ILE A 54 15.79 10.98 -10.68
N LYS A 55 15.57 9.66 -10.84
CA LYS A 55 14.23 9.02 -10.76
C LYS A 55 13.51 9.23 -9.44
N LEU A 56 14.23 9.42 -8.33
CA LEU A 56 13.62 9.76 -7.04
C LEU A 56 12.89 11.11 -7.12
N ASN A 57 13.55 12.13 -7.67
CA ASN A 57 12.96 13.45 -7.84
C ASN A 57 11.87 13.46 -8.91
N ILE A 58 12.02 12.70 -10.00
CA ILE A 58 10.91 12.50 -10.96
C ILE A 58 9.67 11.92 -10.25
N THR A 59 9.86 10.91 -9.41
CA THR A 59 8.78 10.28 -8.63
C THR A 59 8.10 11.29 -7.71
N PHE A 60 8.89 12.07 -6.98
CA PHE A 60 8.40 13.15 -6.11
C PHE A 60 7.54 14.15 -6.90
N VAL A 61 8.04 14.67 -8.03
CA VAL A 61 7.31 15.66 -8.84
C VAL A 61 6.03 15.06 -9.42
N LEU A 62 6.05 13.81 -9.90
CA LEU A 62 4.82 13.14 -10.37
C LEU A 62 3.77 13.04 -9.27
N GLY A 63 4.17 12.72 -8.03
CA GLY A 63 3.28 12.71 -6.88
C GLY A 63 2.71 14.09 -6.57
N GLU A 64 3.53 15.13 -6.60
CA GLU A 64 3.10 16.51 -6.32
C GLU A 64 2.16 17.07 -7.40
N ILE A 65 2.42 16.79 -8.68
CA ILE A 65 1.50 17.16 -9.76
C ILE A 65 0.20 16.35 -9.64
N GLY A 66 0.29 15.03 -9.43
CA GLY A 66 -0.87 14.14 -9.32
C GLY A 66 -1.77 14.40 -8.13
N ARG A 67 -1.26 15.11 -7.10
CA ARG A 67 -2.07 15.65 -6.00
C ARG A 67 -3.06 16.71 -6.47
N LEU A 68 -2.69 17.49 -7.49
CA LEU A 68 -3.47 18.62 -7.99
C LEU A 68 -4.44 18.22 -9.10
N THR A 69 -3.99 17.37 -10.02
CA THR A 69 -4.71 17.04 -11.25
C THR A 69 -4.63 15.53 -11.54
N PRO A 70 -5.61 14.94 -12.25
CA PRO A 70 -5.50 13.56 -12.71
C PRO A 70 -4.28 13.38 -13.63
N ILE A 71 -3.53 12.29 -13.45
CA ILE A 71 -2.40 11.97 -14.33
C ILE A 71 -2.71 10.77 -15.22
N SER A 72 -2.12 10.76 -16.41
CA SER A 72 -2.33 9.67 -17.37
C SER A 72 -1.70 8.34 -16.91
N ILE A 73 -2.28 7.24 -17.38
CA ILE A 73 -1.86 5.88 -17.03
C ILE A 73 -0.39 5.58 -17.37
N LYS A 74 0.20 6.26 -18.36
CA LYS A 74 1.62 6.06 -18.74
C LYS A 74 2.57 6.38 -17.57
N TYR A 75 2.25 7.40 -16.77
CA TYR A 75 3.06 7.79 -15.61
C TYR A 75 2.92 6.77 -14.48
N LEU A 76 1.71 6.26 -14.25
CA LEU A 76 1.48 5.16 -13.30
C LEU A 76 2.24 3.89 -13.72
N GLN A 77 2.25 3.55 -15.00
CA GLN A 77 3.03 2.43 -15.52
C GLN A 77 4.53 2.65 -15.30
N LYS A 78 5.04 3.87 -15.53
CA LYS A 78 6.44 4.19 -15.25
C LYS A 78 6.78 4.03 -13.76
N LEU A 79 5.91 4.48 -12.86
CA LEU A 79 6.10 4.29 -11.41
C LEU A 79 6.15 2.80 -11.03
N ILE A 80 5.31 1.96 -11.66
CA ILE A 80 5.34 0.51 -11.47
C ILE A 80 6.69 -0.07 -11.91
N ASP A 81 7.18 0.32 -13.08
CA ASP A 81 8.43 -0.19 -13.63
C ASP A 81 9.63 0.18 -12.73
N ILE A 82 9.64 1.41 -12.21
CA ILE A 82 10.66 1.88 -11.26
C ILE A 82 10.57 1.11 -9.94
N TYR A 83 9.38 0.85 -9.41
CA TYR A 83 9.17 0.21 -8.10
C TYR A 83 9.88 -1.14 -8.00
N TYR A 84 9.72 -2.00 -9.01
CA TYR A 84 10.26 -3.36 -8.98
C TYR A 84 11.77 -3.46 -9.22
N THR A 85 12.41 -2.35 -9.60
CA THR A 85 13.85 -2.30 -9.94
C THR A 85 14.66 -1.41 -9.01
N SER A 86 14.02 -0.78 -8.03
CA SER A 86 14.66 0.24 -7.19
C SER A 86 14.84 -0.20 -5.74
N ASP A 87 15.73 0.50 -5.03
CA ASP A 87 15.95 0.32 -3.61
C ASP A 87 14.75 0.79 -2.75
N MET A 88 14.87 0.57 -1.45
CA MET A 88 13.80 0.82 -0.48
C MET A 88 13.38 2.30 -0.36
N TRP A 89 14.26 3.26 -0.63
CA TRP A 89 13.96 4.68 -0.54
C TRP A 89 13.08 5.13 -1.70
N ILE A 90 13.41 4.68 -2.90
CA ILE A 90 12.63 4.98 -4.11
C ILE A 90 11.28 4.27 -4.05
N ARG A 91 11.24 3.01 -3.61
CA ARG A 91 9.96 2.31 -3.41
C ARG A 91 9.05 3.04 -2.42
N HIS A 92 9.62 3.61 -1.36
CA HIS A 92 8.87 4.41 -0.40
C HIS A 92 8.28 5.66 -1.05
N GLU A 93 9.10 6.42 -1.79
CA GLU A 93 8.64 7.62 -2.49
C GLU A 93 7.56 7.31 -3.54
N ILE A 94 7.67 6.18 -4.25
CA ILE A 94 6.65 5.74 -5.20
C ILE A 94 5.31 5.51 -4.51
N VAL A 95 5.30 4.87 -3.34
CA VAL A 95 4.06 4.65 -2.59
C VAL A 95 3.47 5.97 -2.09
N LEU A 96 4.31 6.91 -1.64
CA LEU A 96 3.87 8.26 -1.28
C LEU A 96 3.29 9.03 -2.48
N ALA A 97 3.91 8.93 -3.65
CA ALA A 97 3.41 9.51 -4.87
C ALA A 97 2.05 8.90 -5.25
N ILE A 98 1.90 7.57 -5.16
CA ILE A 98 0.64 6.87 -5.42
C ILE A 98 -0.46 7.34 -4.47
N ASP A 99 -0.20 7.52 -3.17
CA ASP A 99 -1.19 8.10 -2.24
C ASP A 99 -1.69 9.47 -2.72
N LYS A 100 -0.75 10.36 -3.09
CA LYS A 100 -1.08 11.69 -3.60
C LYS A 100 -1.93 11.61 -4.88
N ILE A 101 -1.50 10.79 -5.84
CA ILE A 101 -2.17 10.58 -7.13
C ILE A 101 -3.57 9.99 -6.95
N SER A 102 -3.75 9.07 -6.01
CA SER A 102 -5.02 8.35 -5.78
C SER A 102 -6.19 9.27 -5.41
N LYS A 103 -5.90 10.49 -4.96
CA LYS A 103 -6.91 11.51 -4.59
C LYS A 103 -7.58 12.14 -5.81
N LYS A 104 -6.97 12.03 -6.99
CA LYS A 104 -7.46 12.62 -8.25
C LYS A 104 -7.58 11.60 -9.39
N THR A 105 -6.85 10.50 -9.30
CA THR A 105 -6.76 9.48 -10.34
C THR A 105 -7.21 8.13 -9.79
N ALA A 106 -8.12 7.46 -10.48
CA ALA A 106 -8.52 6.11 -10.13
C ALA A 106 -7.34 5.13 -10.27
N LEU A 107 -7.14 4.27 -9.27
CA LEU A 107 -6.07 3.29 -9.29
C LEU A 107 -6.48 2.04 -10.06
N ASP A 108 -5.67 1.65 -11.04
CA ASP A 108 -5.90 0.43 -11.81
C ASP A 108 -5.45 -0.83 -11.05
N LYS A 109 -5.75 -2.00 -11.63
CA LYS A 109 -5.40 -3.29 -11.02
C LYS A 109 -3.89 -3.46 -10.79
N LYS A 110 -3.03 -2.87 -11.62
CA LYS A 110 -1.57 -3.00 -11.48
C LYS A 110 -1.07 -2.21 -10.29
N ILE A 111 -1.58 -0.99 -10.07
CA ILE A 111 -1.25 -0.20 -8.89
C ILE A 111 -1.77 -0.87 -7.61
N ILE A 112 -3.00 -1.40 -7.65
CA ILE A 112 -3.56 -2.20 -6.55
C ILE A 112 -2.65 -3.40 -6.20
N THR A 113 -2.12 -4.08 -7.22
CA THR A 113 -1.17 -5.19 -7.04
C THR A 113 0.16 -4.72 -6.43
N LEU A 114 0.68 -3.59 -6.89
CA LEU A 114 1.88 -2.96 -6.32
C LEU A 114 1.69 -2.64 -4.83
N LEU A 115 0.57 -2.05 -4.45
CA LEU A 115 0.26 -1.76 -3.04
C LEU A 115 0.18 -3.05 -2.21
N GLY A 116 -0.40 -4.13 -2.74
CA GLY A 116 -0.37 -5.45 -2.10
C GLY A 116 1.06 -5.97 -1.89
N ASN A 117 1.94 -5.80 -2.86
CA ASN A 117 3.36 -6.17 -2.72
C ASN A 117 4.08 -5.29 -1.70
N ALA A 118 3.79 -3.99 -1.65
CA ALA A 118 4.35 -3.05 -0.68
C ALA A 118 3.99 -3.41 0.78
N LEU A 119 2.83 -4.03 1.01
CA LEU A 119 2.47 -4.57 2.34
C LEU A 119 3.43 -5.67 2.84
N ASN A 120 4.10 -6.38 1.93
CA ASN A 120 5.08 -7.40 2.25
C ASN A 120 6.53 -6.90 2.20
N ASP A 121 6.75 -5.59 2.01
CA ASP A 121 8.11 -5.04 1.99
C ASP A 121 8.80 -5.23 3.35
N ASN A 122 10.11 -5.49 3.29
CA ASN A 122 10.96 -5.61 4.47
C ASN A 122 11.21 -4.25 5.12
N TYR A 123 11.18 -3.17 4.33
CA TYR A 123 11.35 -1.81 4.82
C TYR A 123 10.02 -1.28 5.38
N LEU A 124 10.00 -1.06 6.70
CA LEU A 124 8.79 -0.68 7.44
C LEU A 124 8.10 0.58 6.89
N PRO A 125 8.81 1.66 6.49
CA PRO A 125 8.16 2.84 5.90
C PRO A 125 7.36 2.55 4.62
N VAL A 126 7.84 1.68 3.73
CA VAL A 126 7.07 1.27 2.53
C VAL A 126 5.74 0.62 2.93
N LYS A 127 5.80 -0.29 3.91
CA LYS A 127 4.63 -0.99 4.44
C LYS A 127 3.61 -0.03 5.07
N ILE A 128 4.08 0.92 5.88
CA ILE A 128 3.23 1.93 6.53
C ILE A 128 2.57 2.82 5.48
N SER A 129 3.33 3.36 4.54
CA SER A 129 2.80 4.22 3.47
C SER A 129 1.80 3.47 2.59
N ALA A 130 2.03 2.17 2.34
CA ALA A 130 1.07 1.34 1.60
C ALA A 130 -0.23 1.15 2.38
N LEU A 131 -0.16 0.86 3.68
CA LEU A 131 -1.34 0.78 4.54
C LEU A 131 -2.12 2.10 4.58
N GLN A 132 -1.41 3.23 4.70
CA GLN A 132 -2.04 4.56 4.67
C GLN A 132 -2.75 4.82 3.34
N THR A 133 -2.12 4.48 2.22
CA THR A 133 -2.74 4.58 0.88
C THR A 133 -3.98 3.70 0.79
N ILE A 134 -3.87 2.42 1.18
CA ILE A 134 -4.96 1.43 1.11
C ILE A 134 -6.14 1.82 1.99
N LYS A 135 -5.89 2.47 3.13
CA LYS A 135 -6.95 2.99 4.01
C LYS A 135 -7.89 3.96 3.29
N ASN A 136 -7.39 4.69 2.30
CA ASN A 136 -8.18 5.64 1.52
C ASN A 136 -8.98 4.97 0.38
N ILE A 137 -8.75 3.68 0.11
CA ILE A 137 -9.55 2.91 -0.85
C ILE A 137 -10.89 2.55 -0.19
N GLU A 138 -11.99 2.89 -0.87
CA GLU A 138 -13.36 2.67 -0.38
C GLU A 138 -13.72 1.18 -0.39
N ILE A 139 -13.61 0.53 -1.54
CA ILE A 139 -13.91 -0.90 -1.72
C ILE A 139 -12.61 -1.66 -1.89
N LEU A 140 -12.25 -2.45 -0.89
CA LEU A 140 -11.00 -3.22 -0.91
C LEU A 140 -11.16 -4.49 -1.78
N PRO A 141 -10.35 -4.62 -2.84
CA PRO A 141 -10.33 -5.82 -3.66
C PRO A 141 -9.67 -6.97 -2.90
N ASP A 142 -10.11 -8.19 -3.20
CA ASP A 142 -9.62 -9.42 -2.58
C ASP A 142 -8.11 -9.58 -2.77
N SER A 143 -7.60 -9.16 -3.93
CA SER A 143 -6.17 -9.16 -4.26
C SER A 143 -5.31 -8.33 -3.30
N ILE A 144 -5.88 -7.37 -2.58
CA ILE A 144 -5.19 -6.64 -1.50
C ILE A 144 -5.43 -7.33 -0.16
N LEU A 145 -6.68 -7.73 0.13
CA LEU A 145 -7.07 -8.28 1.42
C LEU A 145 -6.28 -9.54 1.79
N ILE A 146 -5.93 -10.39 0.82
CA ILE A 146 -5.11 -11.58 1.07
C ILE A 146 -3.74 -11.26 1.69
N HIS A 147 -3.18 -10.07 1.43
CA HIS A 147 -1.89 -9.68 2.00
C HIS A 147 -2.01 -9.36 3.49
N PHE A 148 -3.17 -8.87 3.95
CA PHE A 148 -3.37 -8.50 5.35
C PHE A 148 -3.13 -9.66 6.30
N PHE A 149 -3.45 -10.89 5.93
CA PHE A 149 -3.24 -12.06 6.78
C PHE A 149 -1.77 -12.28 7.14
N ARG A 150 -0.83 -11.88 6.28
CA ARG A 150 0.60 -11.86 6.61
C ARG A 150 0.95 -10.64 7.45
N VAL A 151 0.45 -9.46 7.08
CA VAL A 151 0.75 -8.18 7.75
C VAL A 151 0.30 -8.18 9.21
N ILE A 152 -0.86 -8.75 9.55
CA ILE A 152 -1.37 -8.78 10.92
C ILE A 152 -0.56 -9.69 11.87
N ASN A 153 0.41 -10.46 11.34
CA ASN A 153 1.42 -11.12 12.16
C ASN A 153 2.53 -10.17 12.66
N SER A 154 2.53 -8.91 12.21
CA SER A 154 3.49 -7.90 12.64
C SER A 154 3.47 -7.70 14.16
N LYS A 155 4.62 -7.34 14.72
CA LYS A 155 4.74 -6.91 16.11
C LYS A 155 4.63 -5.40 16.26
N GLU A 156 4.80 -4.65 15.16
CA GLU A 156 4.75 -3.19 15.12
C GLU A 156 3.34 -2.69 15.40
N SER A 157 3.16 -1.88 16.45
CA SER A 157 1.86 -1.37 16.87
C SER A 157 1.19 -0.53 15.79
N GLU A 158 1.94 0.37 15.15
CA GLU A 158 1.41 1.24 14.09
C GLU A 158 0.84 0.44 12.91
N VAL A 159 1.53 -0.64 12.50
CA VAL A 159 1.06 -1.54 11.45
C VAL A 159 -0.25 -2.21 11.86
N LEU A 160 -0.34 -2.69 13.10
CA LEU A 160 -1.55 -3.35 13.60
C LEU A 160 -2.73 -2.37 13.72
N ASP A 161 -2.48 -1.13 14.13
CA ASP A 161 -3.51 -0.08 14.24
C ASP A 161 -4.07 0.30 12.87
N LEU A 162 -3.20 0.41 11.86
CA LEU A 162 -3.64 0.63 10.48
C LEU A 162 -4.42 -0.57 9.94
N CYS A 163 -3.91 -1.79 10.13
CA CYS A 163 -4.63 -3.01 9.75
C CYS A 163 -6.02 -3.07 10.37
N ARG A 164 -6.14 -2.74 11.66
CA ARG A 164 -7.43 -2.67 12.36
C ARG A 164 -8.38 -1.70 11.67
N LYS A 165 -7.97 -0.44 11.47
CA LYS A 165 -8.81 0.60 10.83
C LYS A 165 -9.28 0.17 9.44
N ILE A 166 -8.46 -0.59 8.71
CA ILE A 166 -8.79 -1.05 7.37
C ILE A 166 -9.76 -2.24 7.43
N LEU A 167 -9.43 -3.26 8.24
CA LEU A 167 -10.20 -4.51 8.34
C LEU A 167 -11.54 -4.35 9.07
N GLU A 168 -11.71 -3.35 9.94
CA GLU A 168 -13.02 -3.01 10.55
C GLU A 168 -14.09 -2.67 9.50
N ARG A 169 -13.68 -2.29 8.27
CA ARG A 169 -14.59 -1.99 7.15
C ARG A 169 -14.89 -3.23 6.28
N VAL A 170 -14.29 -4.37 6.56
CA VAL A 170 -14.41 -5.59 5.76
C VAL A 170 -15.39 -6.53 6.44
N PRO A 171 -16.46 -7.00 5.76
CA PRO A 171 -17.39 -7.96 6.34
C PRO A 171 -16.67 -9.24 6.78
N LEU A 172 -17.02 -9.74 7.97
CA LEU A 172 -16.44 -10.96 8.52
C LEU A 172 -16.56 -12.15 7.57
N ASP A 173 -17.70 -12.28 6.87
CA ASP A 173 -17.91 -13.37 5.91
C ASP A 173 -16.90 -13.31 4.77
N LYS A 174 -16.58 -12.10 4.29
CA LYS A 174 -15.54 -11.89 3.29
C LYS A 174 -14.17 -12.29 3.81
N ILE A 175 -13.85 -11.93 5.06
CA ILE A 175 -12.61 -12.35 5.73
C ILE A 175 -12.54 -13.88 5.79
N PHE A 176 -13.61 -14.54 6.23
CA PHE A 176 -13.65 -16.00 6.35
C PHE A 176 -13.51 -16.69 4.99
N THR A 177 -14.21 -16.21 3.95
CA THR A 177 -14.06 -16.71 2.58
C THR A 177 -12.60 -16.64 2.14
N LEU A 178 -11.93 -15.50 2.33
CA LEU A 178 -10.53 -15.32 1.92
C LEU A 178 -9.53 -16.12 2.75
N LEU A 179 -9.84 -16.38 4.02
CA LEU A 179 -9.08 -17.33 4.82
C LEU A 179 -9.15 -18.73 4.20
N ASN A 180 -10.35 -19.16 3.80
CA ASN A 180 -10.62 -20.47 3.27
C ASN A 180 -10.07 -20.67 1.84
N THR A 181 -10.46 -19.82 0.89
CA THR A 181 -10.19 -20.02 -0.55
C THR A 181 -8.73 -19.88 -0.93
N SER A 182 -7.94 -19.16 -0.13
CA SER A 182 -6.52 -18.92 -0.38
C SER A 182 -5.62 -19.58 0.67
N GLU A 183 -6.17 -20.48 1.49
CA GLU A 183 -5.48 -21.14 2.60
C GLU A 183 -4.77 -20.18 3.57
N ASN A 184 -5.22 -18.92 3.63
CA ASN A 184 -4.59 -17.89 4.45
C ASN A 184 -4.77 -18.13 5.95
N TYR A 185 -5.67 -19.03 6.35
CA TYR A 185 -5.72 -19.51 7.73
C TYR A 185 -4.40 -20.14 8.19
N LYS A 186 -3.61 -20.73 7.28
CA LYS A 186 -2.33 -21.39 7.58
C LYS A 186 -1.24 -20.40 7.99
N VAL A 187 -1.27 -19.17 7.47
CA VAL A 187 -0.21 -18.17 7.71
C VAL A 187 -0.38 -17.40 9.02
N LEU A 188 -1.53 -17.50 9.68
CA LEU A 188 -1.84 -16.72 10.87
C LEU A 188 -1.26 -17.33 12.14
N LYS A 189 -0.49 -16.53 12.90
CA LYS A 189 -0.04 -16.86 14.26
C LYS A 189 -1.17 -16.62 15.26
N SER A 190 -1.13 -17.26 16.42
CA SER A 190 -2.16 -17.14 17.46
C SER A 190 -2.48 -15.68 17.83
N ARG A 191 -1.46 -14.82 17.97
CA ARG A 191 -1.66 -13.38 18.18
C ARG A 191 -2.44 -12.71 17.05
N ALA A 192 -2.11 -13.05 15.80
CA ALA A 192 -2.78 -12.49 14.63
C ALA A 192 -4.24 -12.95 14.52
N ILE A 193 -4.51 -14.23 14.81
CA ILE A 193 -5.87 -14.77 14.92
C ILE A 193 -6.64 -13.95 15.96
N ARG A 194 -6.09 -13.78 17.17
CA ARG A 194 -6.72 -12.99 18.23
C ARG A 194 -6.98 -11.53 17.81
N THR A 195 -6.01 -10.89 17.16
CA THR A 195 -6.19 -9.54 16.62
C THR A 195 -7.34 -9.49 15.62
N LEU A 196 -7.41 -10.44 14.69
CA LEU A 196 -8.48 -10.53 13.71
C LEU A 196 -9.85 -10.73 14.37
N LEU A 197 -9.92 -11.58 15.39
CA LEU A 197 -11.15 -11.80 16.15
C LEU A 197 -11.56 -10.52 16.91
N LEU A 198 -10.64 -9.83 17.58
CA LEU A 198 -10.91 -8.57 18.29
C LEU A 198 -11.38 -7.43 17.37
N ILE A 199 -10.93 -7.43 16.11
CA ILE A 199 -11.39 -6.49 15.09
C ILE A 199 -12.88 -6.72 14.77
N ASN A 200 -13.29 -7.98 14.66
CA ASN A 200 -14.61 -8.36 14.15
C ASN A 200 -15.66 -8.57 15.25
N PHE A 201 -15.25 -8.90 16.48
CA PHE A 201 -16.14 -9.23 17.58
C PHE A 201 -15.91 -8.30 18.76
N ARG A 202 -16.90 -7.43 19.00
CA ARG A 202 -16.94 -6.55 20.19
C ARG A 202 -17.77 -7.13 21.34
N SER A 203 -18.47 -8.23 21.10
CA SER A 203 -19.24 -8.96 22.09
C SER A 203 -19.27 -10.43 21.72
N ILE A 204 -19.80 -11.27 22.61
CA ILE A 204 -20.00 -12.70 22.36
C ILE A 204 -21.10 -12.97 21.32
N LEU A 205 -21.89 -11.96 20.97
CA LEU A 205 -22.92 -12.07 19.94
C LEU A 205 -22.27 -12.41 18.60
N ASN A 206 -22.80 -13.40 17.90
CA ASN A 206 -22.29 -13.95 16.63
C ASN A 206 -20.92 -14.67 16.71
N LEU A 207 -20.26 -14.70 17.88
CA LEU A 207 -19.00 -15.45 18.03
C LEU A 207 -19.22 -16.95 17.83
N GLU A 208 -20.35 -17.48 18.30
CA GLU A 208 -20.67 -18.90 18.18
C GLU A 208 -20.96 -19.33 16.74
N ALA A 209 -21.69 -18.51 15.98
CA ALA A 209 -21.89 -18.74 14.54
C ALA A 209 -20.55 -18.77 13.78
N PHE A 210 -19.56 -17.96 14.18
CA PHE A 210 -18.23 -18.03 13.59
C PHE A 210 -17.44 -19.26 14.04
N ARG A 211 -17.61 -19.69 15.30
CA ARG A 211 -17.05 -20.95 15.80
C ARG A 211 -17.52 -22.14 14.96
N GLU A 212 -18.82 -22.22 14.69
CA GLU A 212 -19.42 -23.23 13.82
C GLU A 212 -18.82 -23.18 12.42
N LYS A 213 -18.71 -21.99 11.80
CA LYS A 213 -18.03 -21.84 10.50
C LYS A 213 -16.61 -22.39 10.48
N VAL A 214 -15.82 -22.12 11.52
CA VAL A 214 -14.45 -22.67 11.64
C VAL A 214 -14.49 -24.20 11.82
N PHE A 215 -15.39 -24.71 12.64
CA PHE A 215 -15.53 -26.14 12.90
C PHE A 215 -15.91 -26.92 11.62
N ASP A 216 -16.89 -26.42 10.88
CA ASP A 216 -17.42 -27.01 9.64
C ASP A 216 -16.55 -26.77 8.41
N SER A 217 -15.49 -25.95 8.53
CA SER A 217 -14.59 -25.66 7.41
C SER A 217 -13.84 -26.90 6.90
N GLY A 218 -13.30 -26.83 5.69
CA GLY A 218 -12.40 -27.88 5.17
C GLY A 218 -10.96 -27.81 5.70
N TRP A 219 -10.69 -27.00 6.72
CA TRP A 219 -9.32 -26.75 7.19
C TRP A 219 -8.71 -27.98 7.87
N GLU A 220 -7.38 -28.09 7.85
CA GLU A 220 -6.69 -29.14 8.59
C GLU A 220 -6.92 -28.96 10.11
N ASN A 221 -7.08 -30.06 10.84
CA ASN A 221 -7.47 -30.07 12.26
C ASN A 221 -6.55 -29.20 13.12
N SER A 222 -5.24 -29.23 12.88
CA SER A 222 -4.26 -28.43 13.63
C SER A 222 -4.54 -26.92 13.56
N TYR A 223 -4.97 -26.41 12.40
CA TYR A 223 -5.32 -24.99 12.25
C TYR A 223 -6.72 -24.69 12.78
N LYS A 224 -7.68 -25.61 12.64
CA LYS A 224 -9.01 -25.48 13.29
C LYS A 224 -8.87 -25.33 14.80
N GLU A 225 -8.18 -26.28 15.44
CA GLU A 225 -7.93 -26.28 16.88
C GLU A 225 -7.27 -24.97 17.34
N LYS A 226 -6.30 -24.47 16.56
CA LYS A 226 -5.64 -23.19 16.83
C LYS A 226 -6.61 -22.01 16.80
N PHE A 227 -7.51 -21.95 15.82
CA PHE A 227 -8.52 -20.89 15.74
C PHE A 227 -9.56 -21.01 16.85
N LEU A 228 -10.08 -22.21 17.10
CA LEU A 228 -11.07 -22.48 18.14
C LEU A 228 -10.53 -22.11 19.54
N LYS A 229 -9.25 -22.40 19.81
CA LYS A 229 -8.57 -21.99 21.05
C LYS A 229 -8.50 -20.46 21.21
N GLU A 230 -8.27 -19.72 20.12
CA GLU A 230 -8.25 -18.26 20.17
C GLU A 230 -9.67 -17.67 20.27
N ILE A 231 -10.69 -18.34 19.73
CA ILE A 231 -12.11 -18.00 19.96
C ILE A 231 -12.46 -18.15 21.45
N GLU A 232 -12.09 -19.26 22.08
CA GLU A 232 -12.29 -19.45 23.53
C GLU A 232 -11.55 -18.40 24.35
N THR A 233 -10.32 -18.07 23.95
CA THR A 233 -9.52 -17.02 24.59
C THR A 233 -10.22 -15.67 24.49
N LEU A 234 -10.74 -15.31 23.31
CA LEU A 234 -11.51 -14.09 23.12
C LEU A 234 -12.77 -14.09 23.98
N GLN A 235 -13.53 -15.19 24.01
CA GLN A 235 -14.74 -15.29 24.82
C GLN A 235 -14.45 -15.00 26.30
N ARG A 236 -13.36 -15.54 26.85
CA ARG A 236 -12.92 -15.25 28.22
C ARG A 236 -12.52 -13.80 28.43
N ILE A 237 -11.92 -13.16 27.43
CA ILE A 237 -11.58 -11.73 27.48
C ILE A 237 -12.86 -10.89 27.53
N LEU A 238 -13.81 -11.15 26.63
CA LEU A 238 -15.05 -10.40 26.52
C LEU A 238 -15.92 -10.54 27.78
N LEU A 239 -16.01 -11.74 28.36
CA LEU A 239 -16.75 -11.97 29.60
C LEU A 239 -16.14 -11.27 30.83
N LYS A 240 -14.84 -10.94 30.82
CA LYS A 240 -14.19 -10.19 31.90
C LYS A 240 -14.35 -8.67 31.76
N THR A 241 -14.69 -8.21 30.56
CA THR A 241 -14.86 -6.78 30.25
C THR A 241 -16.33 -6.33 30.26
N MET A 242 -17.27 -7.28 30.40
CA MET A 242 -18.68 -7.05 30.67
C MET A 242 -18.93 -6.92 32.17
#